data_AF-A0A938SQX9-F1
#
_entry.id   AF-A0A938SQX9-F1
#
_cell.length_a   1.000
_cell.length_b   1.000
_cell.length_c   1.000
_cell.angle_alpha   90.00
_cell.angle_beta   90.00
_cell.angle_gamma   90.00
#
_symmetry.space_group_name_H-M   'P 1'
#
loop_
_entity.id
_entity.type
_entity.pdbx_description
1 polymer ?
#
loop_
_entity_poly.entity_id
_entity_poly.type
_entity_poly.pdbx_seq_one_letter_code
_entity_poly.pdbx_strand_id
1 'polypeptide(L)' 'MTPTSPSTSVSLLMRTAAQEPAAWEQFTEIYGPLVYGWCRRAGLQPVDAADVSQETFATVAVKLSDFRREHSGDSFRGWQ' A
#
# COMPACT_ATOMS: atom_id res chain seq x y z
N MET A 1 6.27 4.48 -25.96
CA MET A 1 5.63 4.45 -24.62
C MET A 1 6.54 3.65 -23.71
N THR A 2 7.36 4.33 -22.91
CA THR A 2 8.26 3.67 -21.95
C THR A 2 7.43 3.14 -20.78
N PRO A 3 7.54 1.86 -20.39
CA PRO A 3 6.90 1.38 -19.18
C PRO A 3 7.60 2.09 -18.01
N THR A 4 6.91 3.03 -17.37
CA THR A 4 7.32 3.54 -16.06
C THR A 4 7.28 2.35 -15.12
N SER A 5 8.45 1.80 -14.81
CA SER A 5 8.67 0.93 -13.66
C SER A 5 7.88 1.49 -12.48
N PRO A 6 7.17 0.67 -11.68
CA PRO A 6 6.44 1.14 -10.51
C PRO A 6 7.45 1.54 -9.43
N SER A 7 8.14 2.65 -9.67
CA SER A 7 8.83 3.37 -8.62
C SER A 7 7.72 3.85 -7.72
N THR A 8 7.55 3.17 -6.59
CA THR A 8 6.77 3.65 -5.45
C THR A 8 7.34 5.01 -5.11
N SER A 9 6.81 6.06 -5.75
CA SER A 9 7.34 7.39 -5.55
C SER A 9 7.11 7.69 -4.08
N VAL A 10 8.13 8.13 -3.36
CA VAL A 10 8.01 8.49 -1.94
C VAL A 10 6.81 9.42 -1.72
N SER A 11 6.51 10.27 -2.71
CA SER A 11 5.32 11.13 -2.77
C SER A 11 3.98 10.39 -2.83
N LEU A 12 3.88 9.20 -3.44
CA LEU A 12 2.67 8.38 -3.39
C LEU A 12 2.44 7.87 -1.96
N LEU A 13 3.46 7.27 -1.34
CA LEU A 13 3.35 6.76 0.05
C LEU A 13 3.01 7.87 1.04
N MET A 14 3.64 9.05 0.90
CA MET A 14 3.31 10.20 1.75
C MET A 14 1.85 10.64 1.59
N ARG A 15 1.33 10.71 0.36
CA ARG A 15 -0.07 11.08 0.10
C ARG A 15 -1.05 10.00 0.57
N THR A 16 -0.70 8.73 0.42
CA THR A 16 -1.46 7.60 0.99
C THR A 16 -1.49 7.68 2.52
N ALA A 17 -0.38 8.03 3.18
CA ALA A 17 -0.33 8.28 4.62
C ALA A 17 -1.10 9.54 5.04
N ALA A 18 -1.16 10.55 4.17
CA ALA A 18 -2.03 11.72 4.31
C ALA A 18 -3.52 11.38 4.13
N GLN A 19 -3.88 10.12 3.87
CA GLN A 19 -5.24 9.64 3.64
C GLN A 19 -5.90 10.36 2.46
N GLU A 20 -5.11 10.72 1.45
CA GLU A 20 -5.66 11.22 0.19
C GLU A 20 -6.33 10.08 -0.59
N PRO A 21 -7.63 10.16 -0.92
CA PRO A 21 -8.35 9.09 -1.60
C PRO A 21 -7.74 8.71 -2.95
N ALA A 22 -7.33 9.70 -3.75
CA ALA A 22 -6.71 9.47 -5.06
C ALA A 22 -5.35 8.75 -4.95
N ALA A 23 -4.58 9.03 -3.90
CA ALA A 23 -3.33 8.34 -3.64
C ALA A 23 -3.56 6.90 -3.14
N TRP A 24 -4.63 6.66 -2.38
CA TRP A 24 -5.05 5.32 -1.99
C TRP A 24 -5.48 4.49 -3.19
N GLU A 25 -6.31 5.04 -4.09
CA GLU A 25 -6.73 4.39 -5.32
C GLU A 25 -5.51 3.97 -6.16
N GLN A 26 -4.62 4.92 -6.47
CA GLN A 26 -3.41 4.65 -7.25
C GLN A 26 -2.47 3.63 -6.55
N PHE A 27 -2.39 3.66 -5.21
CA PHE A 27 -1.62 2.67 -4.44
C PHE A 27 -2.22 1.27 -4.62
N THR A 28 -3.54 1.12 -4.45
CA THR A 28 -4.22 -0.16 -4.61
C THR A 28 -4.23 -0.68 -6.04
N GLU A 29 -4.26 0.19 -7.06
CA GLU A 29 -4.15 -0.22 -8.46
C GLU A 29 -2.76 -0.81 -8.78
N ILE A 30 -1.70 -0.26 -8.18
CA ILE A 30 -0.32 -0.74 -8.39
C ILE A 30 -0.06 -2.03 -7.62
N TYR A 31 -0.40 -2.07 -6.32
CA TYR A 31 -0.04 -3.20 -5.45
C TYR A 31 -1.11 -4.29 -5.38
N GLY A 32 -2.38 -3.97 -5.67
CA GLY A 32 -3.50 -4.91 -5.58
C GLY A 32 -3.27 -6.19 -6.39
N PRO A 33 -2.96 -6.10 -7.69
CA PRO A 33 -2.68 -7.28 -8.52
C PRO A 33 -1.44 -8.05 -8.07
N LEU A 34 -0.45 -7.38 -7.46
CA LEU A 34 0.77 -8.01 -6.96
C LEU A 34 0.49 -8.85 -5.71
N VAL A 35 -0.19 -8.26 -4.73
CA VAL A 35 -0.59 -8.95 -3.49
C VAL A 35 -1.51 -10.13 -3.81
N TYR A 36 -2.53 -9.91 -4.62
CA TYR A 36 -3.43 -10.97 -5.06
C TYR A 36 -2.67 -12.07 -5.83
N GLY A 37 -1.74 -11.70 -6.71
CA GLY A 37 -0.89 -12.63 -7.44
C GLY A 37 -0.01 -13.49 -6.51
N TRP A 38 0.53 -12.91 -5.44
CA TRP A 38 1.27 -13.66 -4.43
C TRP A 38 0.37 -14.62 -3.66
N CYS A 39 -0.82 -14.19 -3.25
CA CYS A 39 -1.81 -15.07 -2.61
C CYS A 39 -2.15 -16.27 -3.51
N ARG A 40 -2.41 -16.03 -4.80
CA ARG A 40 -2.69 -17.09 -5.77
C ARG A 40 -1.50 -18.02 -5.98
N ARG A 41 -0.26 -17.50 -5.99
CA ARG A 41 0.97 -18.32 -6.06
C ARG A 41 1.20 -19.14 -4.79
N ALA A 42 0.74 -18.66 -3.64
CA ALA A 42 0.78 -19.41 -2.38
C ALA A 42 -0.29 -20.53 -2.30
N GLY A 43 -1.11 -20.70 -3.34
CA GLY A 43 -2.11 -21.77 -3.43
C GLY A 43 -3.48 -21.41 -2.86
N LEU A 44 -3.70 -20.16 -2.43
CA LEU A 44 -5.01 -19.70 -1.97
C LEU A 44 -6.03 -19.71 -3.11
N GLN A 45 -7.23 -20.20 -2.83
CA GLN A 45 -8.36 -20.09 -3.75
C GLN A 45 -8.75 -18.62 -3.99
N PRO A 46 -9.45 -18.27 -5.07
CA PRO A 46 -9.71 -16.87 -5.43
C PRO A 46 -10.39 -16.06 -4.32
N VAL A 47 -11.31 -16.68 -3.58
CA VAL A 47 -12.01 -16.05 -2.46
C VAL A 47 -11.06 -15.74 -1.31
N ASP A 48 -10.27 -16.71 -0.86
CA ASP A 48 -9.29 -16.49 0.22
C ASP A 48 -8.20 -15.50 -0.21
N ALA A 49 -7.79 -15.53 -1.48
CA ALA A 49 -6.83 -14.58 -2.01
C ALA A 49 -7.37 -13.14 -1.99
N ALA A 50 -8.66 -12.95 -2.30
CA ALA A 50 -9.32 -11.65 -2.21
C ALA A 50 -9.47 -11.18 -0.76
N ASP A 51 -9.80 -12.09 0.16
CA ASP A 51 -9.96 -11.81 1.59
C ASP A 51 -8.63 -11.39 2.22
N VAL A 52 -7.56 -12.18 2.02
CA VAL A 52 -6.21 -11.88 2.51
C VAL A 52 -5.68 -10.57 1.91
N SER A 53 -5.97 -10.30 0.63
CA SER A 53 -5.59 -9.03 0.00
C SER A 53 -6.28 -7.86 0.70
N GLN A 54 -7.57 -7.96 1.00
CA GLN A 54 -8.31 -6.93 1.74
C GLN A 54 -7.74 -6.71 3.14
N GLU A 55 -7.47 -7.78 3.90
CA GLU A 55 -6.89 -7.67 5.24
C GLU A 55 -5.49 -7.01 5.20
N THR A 56 -4.69 -7.35 4.19
CA THR A 56 -3.38 -6.76 3.97
C THR A 56 -3.49 -5.24 3.77
N PHE A 57 -4.35 -4.80 2.84
CA PHE A 57 -4.54 -3.37 2.59
C PHE A 57 -5.18 -2.64 3.78
N ALA A 58 -6.11 -3.26 4.49
CA ALA A 58 -6.67 -2.69 5.73
C ALA A 58 -5.58 -2.47 6.79
N THR A 59 -4.69 -3.45 6.97
CA THR A 59 -3.55 -3.34 7.89
C THR A 59 -2.61 -2.21 7.48
N VAL A 60 -2.30 -2.10 6.18
CA VAL A 60 -1.47 -1.02 5.65
C VAL A 60 -2.11 0.35 5.91
N ALA A 61 -3.41 0.50 5.68
CA ALA A 61 -4.12 1.76 5.93
C ALA A 61 -4.05 2.19 7.40
N VAL A 62 -4.23 1.24 8.33
CA VAL A 62 -4.10 1.50 9.77
C VAL A 62 -2.67 1.90 10.15
N LYS A 63 -1.67 1.17 9.66
CA LYS A 63 -0.25 1.44 9.96
C LYS A 63 0.22 2.78 9.39
N LEU A 64 -0.20 3.14 8.18
CA LEU A 64 0.11 4.45 7.60
C LEU A 64 -0.55 5.61 8.37
N SER A 65 -1.78 5.39 8.85
CA SER A 65 -2.49 6.37 9.69
C SER A 65 -1.84 6.53 11.07
N ASP A 66 -1.35 5.44 11.65
CA ASP A 66 -0.61 5.42 12.91
C ASP A 66 0.75 6.12 12.78
N PHE A 67 1.51 5.83 11.72
CA PHE A 67 2.76 6.51 11.39
C PHE A 67 2.61 8.03 11.37
N ARG A 68 1.55 8.54 10.72
CA ARG A 68 1.25 9.98 10.70
C ARG A 68 0.90 10.54 12.09
N ARG A 69 0.16 9.78 12.92
CA ARG A 69 -0.18 10.21 14.29
C ARG A 69 1.06 10.33 15.16
N GLU A 70 2.00 9.40 15.03
CA GLU A 70 3.28 9.42 15.74
C GLU A 70 4.23 10.52 15.21
N HIS A 71 4.21 10.78 13.90
CA HIS A 71 5.12 11.72 13.23
C HIS A 71 4.49 13.09 12.91
N SER A 72 3.43 13.51 13.61
CA SER A 72 2.84 14.85 13.45
C SER A 72 3.76 16.01 13.88
N GLY A 73 5.05 15.73 14.13
CA GLY A 73 6.10 16.72 14.37
C GLY A 73 7.54 16.31 14.01
N ASP A 74 7.82 15.11 13.47
CA ASP A 74 9.20 14.67 13.25
C ASP A 74 9.47 14.16 11.83
N SER A 75 10.62 14.58 11.30
CA SER A 75 10.95 14.50 9.88
C SER A 75 11.34 13.09 9.47
N PHE A 76 10.93 12.71 8.26
CA PHE A 76 11.06 11.43 7.55
C PHE A 76 12.51 10.89 7.42
N ARG A 77 13.20 10.60 8.54
CA ARG A 77 14.61 10.12 8.56
C ARG A 77 14.83 8.83 9.35
N GLY A 78 13.82 8.30 10.03
CA GLY A 78 13.95 7.12 10.88
C GLY A 78 13.55 5.80 10.19
N TRP A 79 14.18 5.44 9.07
CA TRP A 79 14.11 4.08 8.53
C TRP A 79 15.54 3.61 8.20
N GLN A 80 16.20 3.03 9.19
CA GLN A 80 17.31 2.08 9.03
C GLN A 80 17.07 0.88 9.94
#